data_AF-A0A812VDU2-F1
#
_entry.id   AF-A0A812VDU2-F1
#
_cell.length_a   1.000
_cell.length_b   1.000
_cell.length_c   1.000
_cell.angle_alpha   90.00
_cell.angle_beta   90.00
_cell.angle_gamma   90.00
#
_symmetry.space_group_name_H-M   'P 1'
#
loop_
_entity.id
_entity.type
_entity.pdbx_description
1 polymer ?
#
loop_
_entity_poly.entity_id
_entity_poly.type
_entity_poly.pdbx_seq_one_letter_code
_entity_poly.pdbx_strand_id
1 'polypeptide(L)'
;MKREEKGLLGAKLTFKASSTGILIEAVSKEGLFAEWNTKNPKNMILNGDHLIAVNGEALKGRDMVEQLKKEQKLTLTFLRWG
;
A
#
# COMPACT_ATOMS: atom_id res chain seq x y z
N MET A 1 -6.82 -13.64 19.34
CA MET A 1 -7.44 -12.39 18.87
C MET A 1 -6.48 -11.72 17.89
N LYS A 2 -6.73 -11.81 16.57
CA LYS A 2 -5.90 -11.10 15.57
C LYS A 2 -6.29 -9.62 15.65
N ARG A 3 -5.38 -8.76 16.09
CA ARG A 3 -5.59 -7.31 16.05
C ARG A 3 -5.40 -6.86 14.61
N GLU A 4 -6.49 -6.45 13.97
CA GLU A 4 -6.40 -5.65 12.75
C GLU A 4 -6.06 -4.22 13.19
N GLU A 5 -4.77 -3.89 13.19
CA GLU A 5 -4.38 -2.48 13.28
C GLU A 5 -4.85 -1.81 11.98
N LYS A 6 -5.89 -0.97 12.07
CA LYS A 6 -6.25 -0.01 11.01
C LYS A 6 -5.08 0.96 10.86
N GLY A 7 -4.07 0.57 10.08
CA GLY A 7 -2.96 1.45 9.72
C GLY A 7 -3.48 2.65 8.91
N LEU A 8 -2.76 3.77 8.97
CA LEU A 8 -3.10 5.06 8.30
C LEU A 8 -3.52 4.92 6.83
N LEU A 9 -2.97 3.94 6.11
CA LEU A 9 -3.29 3.69 4.71
C LEU A 9 -4.71 3.15 4.49
N GLY A 10 -5.29 2.51 5.51
CA GLY A 10 -6.59 1.85 5.39
C GLY A 10 -6.54 0.59 4.53
N ALA A 11 -5.44 -0.16 4.52
CA ALA A 11 -5.29 -1.35 3.68
C ALA A 11 -4.69 -2.53 4.44
N LYS A 12 -5.09 -3.74 4.04
CA LYS A 12 -4.44 -4.98 4.45
C LYS A 12 -3.30 -5.28 3.50
N LEU A 13 -2.10 -5.33 4.06
CA LEU A 13 -0.85 -5.54 3.32
C LEU A 13 -0.33 -6.95 3.57
N THR A 14 0.01 -7.67 2.51
CA THR A 14 0.62 -9.01 2.59
C THR A 14 1.97 -9.02 1.88
N PHE A 15 3.02 -9.38 2.62
CA PHE A 15 4.39 -9.39 2.10
C PHE A 15 5.29 -10.33 2.93
N LYS A 16 6.44 -10.71 2.34
CA LYS A 16 7.57 -11.28 3.10
C LYS A 16 8.59 -10.18 3.31
N ALA A 17 9.31 -10.20 4.44
CA ALA A 17 10.33 -9.18 4.70
C ALA A 17 11.36 -9.04 3.56
N SER A 18 11.66 -10.13 2.86
CA SER A 18 12.60 -10.20 1.74
C SER A 18 11.96 -10.06 0.34
N SER A 19 10.63 -9.97 0.21
CA SER A 19 10.00 -9.86 -1.12
C SER A 19 10.21 -8.49 -1.74
N THR A 20 10.32 -8.45 -3.06
CA THR A 20 10.24 -7.21 -3.83
C THR A 20 8.78 -6.82 -3.97
N GLY A 21 8.32 -5.89 -3.13
CA GLY A 21 6.94 -5.40 -3.14
C GLY A 21 6.02 -6.01 -2.09
N ILE A 22 4.82 -5.41 -2.02
CA ILE A 22 3.75 -5.70 -1.07
C ILE A 22 2.43 -5.86 -1.83
N LEU A 23 1.72 -6.97 -1.59
CA LEU A 23 0.38 -7.19 -2.13
C LEU A 23 -0.65 -6.40 -1.30
N ILE A 24 -1.51 -5.66 -2.00
CA ILE A 24 -2.73 -5.08 -1.43
C ILE A 24 -3.79 -6.18 -1.42
N GLU A 25 -4.03 -6.77 -0.24
CA GLU A 25 -5.01 -7.84 -0.09
C GLU A 25 -6.43 -7.29 0.02
N ALA A 26 -6.58 -6.14 0.70
CA ALA A 26 -7.85 -5.43 0.81
C ALA A 26 -7.64 -3.93 1.02
N VAL A 27 -8.57 -3.12 0.53
CA VAL A 27 -8.65 -1.68 0.80
C VAL A 27 -9.92 -1.42 1.60
N SER A 28 -9.78 -0.71 2.72
CA SER A 28 -10.89 -0.32 3.59
C SER A 28 -11.68 0.82 2.97
N LYS A 29 -12.90 1.05 3.48
CA LYS A 29 -13.73 2.20 3.08
C LYS A 29 -13.25 3.55 3.66
N GLU A 30 -12.23 3.51 4.52
CA GLU A 30 -11.67 4.65 5.24
C GLU A 30 -10.14 4.61 5.15
N GLY A 31 -9.48 5.73 5.42
CA GLY A 31 -8.02 5.87 5.36
C GLY A 31 -7.51 6.43 4.03
N LEU A 32 -6.19 6.61 3.94
CA LEU A 32 -5.57 7.36 2.84
C LEU A 32 -5.85 6.73 1.46
N PHE A 33 -5.91 5.40 1.34
CA PHE A 33 -6.21 4.77 0.06
C PHE A 33 -7.68 4.96 -0.35
N ALA A 34 -8.62 4.95 0.60
CA ALA A 34 -10.02 5.25 0.31
C ALA A 34 -10.20 6.71 -0.16
N GLU A 35 -9.55 7.65 0.50
CA GLU A 35 -9.54 9.06 0.11
C GLU A 35 -8.90 9.27 -1.27
N TRP A 36 -7.77 8.62 -1.52
CA TRP A 36 -7.09 8.64 -2.82
C TRP A 36 -8.00 8.12 -3.92
N ASN A 37 -8.61 6.95 -3.71
CA ASN A 37 -9.49 6.30 -4.68
C ASN A 37 -10.70 7.17 -5.05
N THR A 38 -11.29 7.84 -4.05
CA THR A 38 -12.41 8.76 -4.25
C THR A 38 -12.02 9.94 -5.15
N LYS A 39 -10.82 10.48 -4.95
CA LYS A 39 -10.29 11.61 -5.74
C LYS A 39 -9.73 11.19 -7.10
N ASN A 40 -9.37 9.91 -7.27
CA ASN A 40 -8.66 9.38 -8.44
C ASN A 40 -9.34 8.11 -8.99
N PRO A 41 -10.60 8.17 -9.47
CA PRO A 41 -11.35 6.99 -9.88
C PRO A 41 -10.72 6.20 -11.04
N LYS A 42 -9.89 6.84 -11.88
CA LYS A 42 -9.17 6.17 -12.97
C LYS A 42 -7.91 5.42 -12.50
N ASN A 43 -7.35 5.82 -11.36
CA ASN A 43 -6.09 5.31 -10.81
C ASN A 43 -6.31 4.78 -9.39
N MET A 44 -7.45 4.13 -9.16
CA MET A 44 -7.78 3.55 -7.87
C MET A 44 -6.77 2.46 -7.53
N ILE A 45 -6.38 2.41 -6.27
CA ILE A 45 -5.65 1.32 -5.62
C ILE A 45 -6.68 0.26 -5.22
N LEU A 46 -6.51 -0.96 -5.68
CA LEU A 46 -7.48 -2.04 -5.51
C LEU A 46 -6.82 -3.29 -4.91
N ASN A 47 -7.65 -4.24 -4.50
CA ASN A 47 -7.18 -5.57 -4.16
C ASN A 47 -6.45 -6.19 -5.37
N GLY A 48 -5.33 -6.86 -5.11
CA GLY A 48 -4.49 -7.46 -6.17
C GLY A 48 -3.35 -6.56 -6.66
N ASP A 49 -3.39 -5.25 -6.37
CA ASP A 49 -2.28 -4.37 -6.70
C ASP A 49 -1.02 -4.76 -5.92
N HIS A 50 0.12 -4.64 -6.60
CA HIS A 50 1.42 -4.81 -5.97
C HIS A 50 2.09 -3.44 -5.82
N LEU A 51 2.28 -2.99 -4.60
CA LEU A 51 3.14 -1.84 -4.31
C LEU A 51 4.59 -2.26 -4.58
N ILE A 52 5.22 -1.64 -5.57
CA ILE A 52 6.58 -1.98 -6.03
C ILE A 52 7.61 -0.90 -5.75
N ALA A 53 7.18 0.34 -5.47
CA ALA A 53 8.06 1.41 -5.03
C ALA A 53 7.35 2.42 -4.13
N VAL A 54 8.09 2.95 -3.16
CA VAL A 54 7.68 4.06 -2.28
C VAL A 54 8.64 5.22 -2.53
N ASN A 55 8.11 6.40 -2.83
CA ASN A 55 8.87 7.61 -3.17
C ASN A 55 9.91 7.41 -4.29
N GLY A 56 9.60 6.53 -5.25
CA GLY A 56 10.48 6.22 -6.39
C GLY A 56 11.52 5.13 -6.10
N GLU A 57 11.61 4.62 -4.87
CA GLU A 57 12.55 3.58 -4.49
C GLU A 57 11.91 2.18 -4.49
N ALA A 58 12.47 1.27 -5.28
CA ALA A 58 12.12 -0.14 -5.24
C ALA A 58 12.86 -0.84 -4.08
N LEU A 59 12.12 -1.22 -3.05
CA LEU A 59 12.64 -1.73 -1.78
C LEU A 59 12.13 -3.13 -1.48
N LYS A 60 12.69 -3.76 -0.44
CA LYS A 60 12.15 -5.00 0.12
C LYS A 60 10.94 -4.68 1.00
N GLY A 61 10.03 -5.65 1.15
CA GLY A 61 8.75 -5.46 1.83
C GLY A 61 8.88 -4.88 3.25
N ARG A 62 9.91 -5.28 4.01
CA ARG A 62 10.16 -4.67 5.34
C ARG A 62 10.48 -3.17 5.23
N ASP A 63 11.41 -2.80 4.35
CA ASP A 63 11.89 -1.43 4.21
C ASP A 63 10.80 -0.52 3.63
N MET A 64 9.96 -1.05 2.72
CA MET A 64 8.76 -0.36 2.24
C MET A 64 7.80 -0.01 3.38
N VAL A 65 7.51 -0.95 4.29
CA VAL A 65 6.61 -0.69 5.42
C VAL A 65 7.17 0.37 6.36
N GLU A 66 8.48 0.37 6.59
CA GLU A 66 9.10 1.38 7.45
C GLU A 66 9.06 2.77 6.80
N GLN A 67 9.26 2.88 5.49
CA GLN A 67 9.05 4.16 4.77
C GLN A 67 7.60 4.63 4.82
N LEU A 68 6.63 3.72 4.62
CA LEU A 68 5.19 4.06 4.70
C LEU A 68 4.78 4.64 6.05
N LYS A 69 5.45 4.26 7.15
CA LYS A 69 5.19 4.79 8.49
C LYS A 69 5.90 6.11 8.77
N LYS A 70 7.07 6.32 8.19
CA LYS A 70 7.96 7.46 8.51
C LYS A 70 7.57 8.72 7.73
N GLU A 71 7.17 8.56 6.47
CA GLU A 71 6.99 9.67 5.56
C GLU A 71 5.61 10.31 5.68
N GLN A 72 5.57 11.64 5.75
CA GLN A 72 4.32 12.41 5.80
C GLN A 72 3.65 12.55 4.43
N LYS A 73 4.43 12.42 3.36
CA LYS A 73 3.97 12.47 1.98
C LYS A 73 4.49 11.26 1.22
N LEU A 74 3.59 10.56 0.55
CA LEU A 74 3.88 9.32 -0.14
C LEU A 74 3.59 9.45 -1.63
N THR A 75 4.55 9.08 -2.46
CA THR A 75 4.35 8.76 -3.88
C THR A 75 4.48 7.25 -4.03
N LEU A 76 3.40 6.59 -4.43
CA LEU A 76 3.35 5.14 -4.48
C LEU A 76 3.25 4.64 -5.91
N THR A 77 4.05 3.64 -6.25
CA THR A 77 4.00 3.00 -7.58
C THR A 77 3.46 1.60 -7.44
N PHE A 78 2.38 1.33 -8.19
CA PHE A 78 1.71 0.04 -8.18
C PHE A 78 1.87 -0.66 -9.52
N LEU A 79 2.05 -1.98 -9.47
CA LEU A 79 1.93 -2.88 -10.61
C LEU A 79 0.57 -3.58 -10.53
N ARG A 80 -0.22 -3.45 -11.60
CA ARG A 80 -1.50 -4.15 -11.78
C ARG A 80 -1.39 -5.09 -12.96
N TRP A 81 -1.77 -6.35 -12.73
CA TRP A 81 -1.80 -7.38 -13.77
C TRP A 81 -3.21 -7.35 -14.36
N GLY A 82 -3.30 -7.23 -15.68
CA GLY A 82 -4.56 -7.19 -16.42
C GLY A 82 -5.14 -8.58 -16.67
#